data_AF-A0A3E4QSP9-F1
#
_entry.id   AF-A0A3E4QSP9-F1
#
_cell.length_a   1.000
_cell.length_b   1.000
_cell.length_c   1.000
_cell.angle_alpha   90.00
_cell.angle_beta   90.00
_cell.angle_gamma   90.00
#
_symmetry.space_group_name_H-M   'P 1'
#
loop_
_entity.id
_entity.type
_entity.pdbx_description
1 polymer ?
#
loop_
_entity_poly.entity_id
_entity_poly.type
_entity_poly.pdbx_seq_one_letter_code
_entity_poly.pdbx_strand_id
1 'polypeptide(L)'
;MLQQDTRGVAAGGQRDADERFMQEALEQARAAARAGEVPIGAVVVYNGEVIARAHNLRECNEDPSAHAEFSAMVEASRVLGRWRLAGCTVYVTLEPCLMCAGLMVNARIDRCVYGAADPKGGALGSLYNLNSDQRLNHAFSVTKGVLENECAAQLSRFFSQVRAQRAQGERDFVVPDDYPRRQQGASMAAADPGVLEPAIVVASDSFKGSATSEEAERWIATGVRRVFPNANITCIPLGDGGEGTVDAACAALDGTYRVVQVADPMGNPVKARYLMTAAGQAVLEMSSAAGIEFSDCTHDAALRASTYGVGQLVMDAIGAGANAIYLGLGGSATTDGGQGFLRALGARVLDKEGRDVPWGLAGLERAAALDLEPALRALAGVELVALTDVSNPLVGRRGTVRVFGEQKGLADLPTPRGADPTTYASYDRWMIAFARLLDGARERHAHLLSEPSSKAKRFGSVAGVPGAGAAGGMGAAVLACGGSLTSGVEAMLDLLDFDNLIRDADLIITGEGAVDGQTAEGKAPVGVARRAKRQHKPVALIAASRAYELDPVYKRGVDVVVTALRRPMPLDRAMQPRETRHNLVCAGETAARALLLGR
;
A
#
# COMPACT_ATOMS: atom_id res chain seq x y z
N MET A 1 43.71 -67.02 9.75
CA MET A 1 43.20 -66.27 10.91
C MET A 1 43.08 -64.81 10.45
N LEU A 2 41.83 -64.37 10.25
CA LEU A 2 41.33 -62.98 10.23
C LEU A 2 41.94 -61.96 9.23
N GLN A 3 41.49 -62.04 7.98
CA GLN A 3 41.13 -60.83 7.22
C GLN A 3 39.59 -60.76 7.19
N GLN A 4 39.01 -60.06 8.16
CA GLN A 4 37.58 -59.72 8.19
C GLN A 4 37.42 -58.22 7.89
N ASP A 5 36.81 -57.95 6.73
CA ASP A 5 35.56 -57.19 6.63
C ASP A 5 35.52 -55.68 6.99
N THR A 6 36.41 -54.86 6.44
CA THR A 6 36.29 -53.39 6.53
C THR A 6 35.42 -52.75 5.44
N ARG A 7 35.06 -53.47 4.36
CA ARG A 7 34.12 -52.98 3.34
C ARG A 7 32.65 -53.12 3.76
N GLY A 8 32.31 -54.13 4.57
CA GLY A 8 30.96 -54.32 5.10
C GLY A 8 30.53 -53.23 6.10
N VAL A 9 31.47 -52.71 6.91
CA VAL A 9 31.17 -51.71 7.96
C VAL A 9 30.87 -50.32 7.39
N ALA A 10 31.60 -49.88 6.35
CA ALA A 10 31.33 -48.59 5.68
C ALA A 10 30.06 -48.62 4.83
N ALA A 11 29.75 -49.76 4.19
CA ALA A 11 28.52 -49.95 3.44
C ALA A 11 27.27 -50.04 4.34
N GLY A 12 27.40 -50.64 5.54
CA GLY A 12 26.37 -50.64 6.57
C GLY A 12 26.05 -49.23 7.07
N GLY A 13 27.07 -48.44 7.41
CA GLY A 13 26.87 -47.07 7.92
C GLY A 13 26.22 -46.11 6.92
N GLN A 14 26.52 -46.23 5.62
CA GLN A 14 25.89 -45.40 4.58
C GLN A 14 24.43 -45.79 4.35
N ARG A 15 24.13 -47.09 4.37
CA ARG A 15 22.76 -47.60 4.22
C ARG A 15 21.89 -47.19 5.40
N ASP A 16 22.39 -47.30 6.62
CA ASP A 16 21.67 -46.88 7.83
C ASP A 16 21.40 -45.36 7.80
N ALA A 17 22.37 -44.56 7.33
CA ALA A 17 22.18 -43.13 7.15
C ALA A 17 21.13 -42.81 6.07
N ASP A 18 21.15 -43.52 4.94
CA ASP A 18 20.19 -43.34 3.87
C ASP A 18 18.76 -43.71 4.30
N GLU A 19 18.60 -44.80 5.06
CA GLU A 19 17.32 -45.20 5.63
C GLU A 19 16.81 -44.15 6.64
N ARG A 20 17.68 -43.64 7.51
CA ARG A 20 17.33 -42.57 8.46
C ARG A 20 16.82 -41.30 7.77
N PHE A 21 17.52 -40.81 6.76
CA PHE A 21 17.09 -39.58 6.06
C PHE A 21 15.87 -39.84 5.15
N MET A 22 15.70 -41.05 4.65
CA MET A 22 14.48 -41.43 3.93
C MET A 22 13.25 -41.49 4.87
N GLN A 23 13.43 -41.87 6.15
CA GLN A 23 12.36 -41.78 7.14
C GLN A 23 11.94 -40.32 7.37
N GLU A 24 12.87 -39.37 7.42
CA GLU A 24 12.53 -37.94 7.49
C GLU A 24 11.79 -37.45 6.24
N ALA A 25 12.18 -37.92 5.04
CA ALA A 25 11.43 -37.63 3.81
C ALA A 25 10.01 -38.24 3.84
N LEU A 26 9.84 -39.44 4.42
CA LEU A 26 8.53 -40.06 4.63
C LEU A 26 7.65 -39.27 5.61
N GLU A 27 8.22 -38.66 6.65
CA GLU A 27 7.48 -37.76 7.54
C GLU A 27 6.94 -36.54 6.80
N GLN A 28 7.75 -35.96 5.91
CA GLN A 28 7.31 -34.87 5.03
C GLN A 28 6.22 -35.33 4.06
N ALA A 29 6.35 -36.52 3.48
CA ALA A 29 5.31 -37.10 2.63
C ALA A 29 3.99 -37.29 3.40
N ARG A 30 4.05 -37.63 4.70
CA ARG A 30 2.85 -37.74 5.56
C ARG A 30 2.23 -36.37 5.85
N ALA A 31 3.05 -35.32 5.93
CA ALA A 31 2.56 -33.95 6.03
C ALA A 31 1.79 -33.54 4.77
N ALA A 32 2.32 -33.82 3.56
CA ALA A 32 1.59 -33.63 2.30
C ALA A 32 0.25 -34.38 2.29
N ALA A 33 0.22 -35.66 2.70
CA ALA A 33 -1.04 -36.41 2.77
C ALA A 33 -2.09 -35.73 3.67
N ARG A 34 -1.68 -35.20 4.84
CA ARG A 34 -2.57 -34.47 5.75
C ARG A 34 -3.08 -33.15 5.16
N ALA A 35 -2.30 -32.55 4.27
CA ALA A 35 -2.66 -31.34 3.53
C ALA A 35 -3.62 -31.58 2.35
N GLY A 36 -3.96 -32.84 2.04
CA GLY A 36 -4.69 -33.20 0.83
C GLY A 36 -3.81 -33.19 -0.44
N GLU A 37 -2.49 -33.19 -0.29
CA GLU A 37 -1.52 -33.19 -1.39
C GLU A 37 -1.02 -34.60 -1.73
N VAL A 38 -0.52 -34.79 -2.95
CA VAL A 38 0.15 -36.04 -3.33
C VAL A 38 1.33 -36.27 -2.36
N PRO A 39 1.42 -37.43 -1.67
CA PRO A 39 2.32 -37.62 -0.54
C PRO A 39 3.76 -37.88 -0.99
N ILE A 40 4.43 -36.80 -1.38
CA ILE A 40 5.85 -36.78 -1.72
C ILE A 40 6.54 -35.84 -0.75
N GLY A 41 7.64 -36.31 -0.17
CA GLY A 41 8.47 -35.57 0.75
C GLY A 41 9.92 -35.67 0.37
N ALA A 42 10.68 -34.62 0.68
CA ALA A 42 12.10 -34.53 0.39
C ALA A 42 12.87 -33.81 1.50
N VAL A 43 14.12 -34.22 1.68
CA VAL A 43 15.07 -33.55 2.56
C VAL A 43 16.42 -33.36 1.85
N VAL A 44 17.12 -32.28 2.16
CA VAL A 44 18.49 -32.02 1.66
C VAL A 44 19.46 -32.11 2.84
N VAL A 45 20.51 -32.91 2.66
CA VAL A 45 21.53 -33.17 3.67
C VAL A 45 22.86 -32.59 3.23
N TYR A 46 23.53 -31.89 4.13
CA TYR A 46 24.89 -31.36 3.95
C TYR A 46 25.73 -31.71 5.19
N ASN A 47 26.93 -32.26 5.00
CA ASN A 47 27.80 -32.73 6.10
C ASN A 47 27.14 -33.67 7.11
N GLY A 48 26.19 -34.50 6.67
CA GLY A 48 25.49 -35.45 7.54
C GLY A 48 24.35 -34.84 8.35
N GLU A 49 23.99 -33.58 8.11
CA GLU A 49 22.87 -32.88 8.76
C GLU A 49 21.81 -32.48 7.74
N VAL A 50 20.53 -32.57 8.12
CA VAL A 50 19.42 -32.12 7.29
C VAL A 50 19.33 -30.59 7.37
N ILE A 51 19.60 -29.93 6.25
CA ILE A 51 19.56 -28.47 6.12
C ILE A 51 18.26 -27.95 5.53
N ALA A 52 17.45 -28.80 4.89
CA ALA A 52 16.14 -28.42 4.37
C ALA A 52 15.18 -29.61 4.35
N ARG A 53 13.89 -29.34 4.58
CA ARG A 53 12.79 -30.30 4.54
C ARG A 53 11.63 -29.69 3.78
N ALA A 54 11.01 -30.43 2.88
CA ALA A 54 9.81 -29.98 2.19
C ALA A 54 8.94 -31.15 1.74
N HIS A 55 7.70 -30.85 1.39
CA HIS A 55 6.73 -31.77 0.82
C HIS A 55 5.96 -31.09 -0.31
N ASN A 56 5.24 -31.86 -1.11
CA ASN A 56 4.41 -31.32 -2.18
C ASN A 56 3.35 -30.36 -1.63
N LEU A 57 3.20 -29.22 -2.29
CA LEU A 57 2.24 -28.16 -1.95
C LEU A 57 1.66 -27.52 -3.21
N ARG A 58 1.43 -28.32 -4.26
CA ARG A 58 1.03 -27.81 -5.57
C ARG A 58 -0.39 -27.22 -5.53
N GLU A 59 -1.31 -27.91 -4.88
CA GLU A 59 -2.70 -27.50 -4.75
C GLU A 59 -2.84 -26.38 -3.71
N CYS A 60 -2.12 -26.47 -2.58
CA CYS A 60 -2.15 -25.50 -1.49
C CYS A 60 -1.56 -24.14 -1.88
N ASN A 61 -0.52 -24.13 -2.71
CA ASN A 61 0.16 -22.89 -3.13
C ASN A 61 -0.28 -22.41 -4.52
N GLU A 62 -1.12 -23.17 -5.22
CA GLU A 62 -1.46 -22.94 -6.63
C GLU A 62 -0.20 -22.75 -7.52
N ASP A 63 0.88 -23.47 -7.19
CA ASP A 63 2.19 -23.33 -7.80
C ASP A 63 2.59 -24.65 -8.47
N PRO A 64 2.64 -24.73 -9.81
CA PRO A 64 2.99 -25.96 -10.52
C PRO A 64 4.42 -26.44 -10.25
N SER A 65 5.28 -25.59 -9.68
CA SER A 65 6.67 -25.92 -9.33
C SER A 65 6.84 -26.38 -7.88
N ALA A 66 5.80 -26.33 -7.03
CA ALA A 66 5.84 -26.64 -5.60
C ALA A 66 5.94 -28.15 -5.29
N HIS A 67 6.88 -28.82 -5.95
CA HIS A 67 7.31 -30.18 -5.67
C HIS A 67 8.23 -30.21 -4.44
N ALA A 68 8.24 -31.34 -3.73
CA ALA A 68 9.03 -31.53 -2.53
C ALA A 68 10.53 -31.28 -2.76
N GLU A 69 11.11 -31.86 -3.81
CA GLU A 69 12.53 -31.76 -4.13
C GLU A 69 12.91 -30.33 -4.51
N PHE A 70 12.09 -29.70 -5.35
CA PHE A 70 12.31 -28.34 -5.80
C PHE A 70 12.31 -27.38 -4.61
N SER A 71 11.29 -27.49 -3.75
CA SER A 71 11.14 -26.66 -2.56
C SER A 71 12.28 -26.88 -1.56
N ALA A 72 12.67 -28.13 -1.31
CA ALA A 72 13.75 -28.46 -0.38
C ALA A 72 15.11 -27.95 -0.89
N MET A 73 15.37 -28.03 -2.20
CA MET A 73 16.61 -27.53 -2.80
C MET A 73 16.68 -26.01 -2.82
N VAL A 74 15.58 -25.32 -3.12
CA VAL A 74 15.52 -23.85 -3.04
C VAL A 74 15.78 -23.41 -1.60
N GLU A 75 15.22 -24.10 -0.62
CA GLU A 75 15.48 -23.80 0.79
C GLU A 75 16.92 -24.10 1.20
N ALA A 76 17.48 -25.24 0.80
CA ALA A 76 18.89 -25.56 1.03
C ALA A 76 19.84 -24.51 0.45
N SER A 77 19.52 -23.96 -0.73
CA SER A 77 20.29 -22.87 -1.34
C SER A 77 20.29 -21.60 -0.49
N ARG A 78 19.18 -21.32 0.20
CA ARG A 78 19.05 -20.17 1.08
C ARG A 78 19.81 -20.42 2.38
N VAL A 79 19.67 -21.60 2.97
CA VAL A 79 20.39 -21.99 4.20
C VAL A 79 21.91 -21.93 4.02
N LEU A 80 22.43 -22.38 2.87
CA LEU A 80 23.87 -22.32 2.59
C LEU A 80 24.33 -20.95 2.05
N GLY A 81 23.41 -20.00 1.80
CA GLY A 81 23.73 -18.69 1.22
C GLY A 81 24.33 -18.76 -0.19
N ARG A 82 24.10 -19.85 -0.93
CA ARG A 82 24.67 -20.09 -2.26
C ARG A 82 23.76 -20.97 -3.11
N TRP A 83 23.70 -20.69 -4.41
CA TRP A 83 22.91 -21.47 -5.36
C TRP A 83 23.52 -22.84 -5.70
N ARG A 84 24.85 -22.99 -5.53
CA ARG A 84 25.54 -24.27 -5.73
C ARG A 84 25.41 -25.14 -4.49
N LEU A 85 24.74 -26.27 -4.63
CA LEU A 85 24.51 -27.28 -3.61
C LEU A 85 25.54 -28.43 -3.68
N ALA A 86 26.76 -28.14 -4.13
CA ALA A 86 27.86 -29.11 -4.10
C ALA A 86 28.10 -29.59 -2.65
N GLY A 87 28.32 -30.89 -2.48
CA GLY A 87 28.39 -31.56 -1.18
C GLY A 87 27.03 -31.97 -0.60
N CYS A 88 25.92 -31.66 -1.26
CA CYS A 88 24.58 -32.00 -0.76
C CYS A 88 24.07 -33.32 -1.35
N THR A 89 23.32 -34.07 -0.52
CA THR A 89 22.51 -35.23 -0.94
C THR A 89 21.03 -34.91 -0.80
N VAL A 90 20.24 -35.16 -1.85
CA VAL A 90 18.78 -35.02 -1.82
C VAL A 90 18.15 -36.40 -1.59
N TYR A 91 17.32 -36.52 -0.56
CA TYR A 91 16.52 -37.71 -0.29
C TYR A 91 15.06 -37.41 -0.61
N VAL A 92 14.38 -38.28 -1.36
CA VAL A 92 12.98 -38.08 -1.78
C VAL A 92 12.20 -39.40 -1.83
N THR A 93 10.93 -39.37 -1.43
CA THR A 93 10.12 -40.61 -1.35
C THR A 93 9.73 -41.20 -2.72
N LEU A 94 9.67 -40.38 -3.78
CA LEU A 94 9.38 -40.80 -5.15
C LEU A 94 10.49 -40.34 -6.10
N GLU A 95 10.77 -41.10 -7.16
CA GLU A 95 11.73 -40.73 -8.18
C GLU A 95 11.46 -39.32 -8.76
N PRO A 96 12.47 -38.42 -8.77
CA PRO A 96 12.31 -37.06 -9.27
C PRO A 96 11.84 -36.98 -10.71
N CYS A 97 10.92 -36.04 -10.96
CA CYS A 97 10.47 -35.72 -12.31
C CYS A 97 11.52 -34.94 -13.10
N LEU A 98 11.28 -34.73 -14.40
CA LEU A 98 12.17 -33.99 -15.30
C LEU A 98 12.57 -32.60 -14.76
N MET A 99 11.62 -31.86 -14.17
CA MET A 99 11.86 -30.54 -13.59
C MET A 99 12.81 -30.62 -12.38
N CYS A 100 12.53 -31.52 -11.45
CA CYS A 100 13.30 -31.64 -10.21
C CYS A 100 14.71 -32.18 -10.50
N ALA A 101 14.83 -33.19 -11.36
CA ALA A 101 16.11 -33.68 -11.84
C ALA A 101 16.91 -32.60 -12.61
N GLY A 102 16.24 -31.77 -13.41
CA GLY A 102 16.86 -30.62 -14.07
C GLY A 102 17.39 -29.58 -13.08
N LEU A 103 16.66 -29.30 -12.01
CA LEU A 103 17.14 -28.43 -10.93
C LEU A 103 18.38 -29.03 -10.25
N MET A 104 18.42 -30.34 -10.02
CA MET A 104 19.59 -31.06 -9.47
C MET A 104 20.85 -30.87 -10.31
N VAL A 105 20.73 -30.97 -11.65
CA VAL A 105 21.81 -30.65 -12.59
C VAL A 105 22.26 -29.20 -12.45
N ASN A 106 21.31 -28.25 -12.46
CA ASN A 106 21.62 -26.83 -12.39
C ASN A 106 22.25 -26.42 -11.05
N ALA A 107 21.75 -26.96 -9.94
CA ALA A 107 22.21 -26.66 -8.58
C ALA A 107 23.51 -27.40 -8.21
N ARG A 108 23.99 -28.32 -9.03
CA ARG A 108 25.26 -29.05 -8.82
C ARG A 108 25.25 -29.94 -7.57
N ILE A 109 24.16 -30.66 -7.32
CA ILE A 109 24.12 -31.62 -6.19
C ILE A 109 25.09 -32.79 -6.44
N ASP A 110 25.52 -33.47 -5.38
CA ASP A 110 26.46 -34.59 -5.54
C ASP A 110 25.74 -35.93 -5.66
N ARG A 111 24.58 -36.05 -5.00
CA ARG A 111 23.84 -37.31 -4.88
C ARG A 111 22.34 -37.12 -4.72
N CYS A 112 21.56 -37.98 -5.35
CA CYS A 112 20.13 -38.15 -5.11
C CYS A 112 19.84 -39.58 -4.62
N VAL A 113 19.00 -39.72 -3.61
CA VAL A 113 18.52 -41.00 -3.10
C VAL A 113 17.00 -40.99 -3.15
N TYR A 114 16.38 -41.95 -3.82
CA TYR A 114 14.93 -42.02 -3.90
C TYR A 114 14.36 -43.38 -3.49
N GLY A 115 13.14 -43.33 -2.95
CA GLY A 115 12.41 -44.51 -2.50
C GLY A 115 11.75 -45.29 -3.62
N ALA A 116 10.54 -44.90 -4.00
CA ALA A 116 9.78 -45.57 -5.06
C ALA A 116 10.16 -45.04 -6.46
N ALA A 117 10.13 -45.90 -7.48
CA ALA A 117 10.27 -45.49 -8.88
C ALA A 117 8.99 -44.79 -9.39
N ASP A 118 9.14 -43.86 -10.35
CA ASP A 118 8.01 -43.22 -11.04
C ASP A 118 8.00 -43.59 -12.53
N PRO A 119 7.22 -44.60 -12.94
CA PRO A 119 7.18 -45.05 -14.33
C PRO A 119 6.53 -44.04 -15.29
N LYS A 120 5.88 -42.98 -14.78
CA LYS A 120 5.15 -41.99 -15.59
C LYS A 120 5.85 -40.63 -15.66
N GLY A 121 6.63 -40.28 -14.65
CA GLY A 121 7.31 -38.97 -14.56
C GLY A 121 8.81 -39.04 -14.27
N GLY A 122 9.34 -40.20 -13.87
CA GLY A 122 10.69 -40.34 -13.32
C GLY A 122 11.81 -40.09 -14.32
N ALA A 123 12.77 -39.25 -13.95
CA ALA A 123 13.83 -38.76 -14.82
C ALA A 123 15.25 -39.24 -14.44
N LEU A 124 15.37 -40.12 -13.44
CA LEU A 124 16.64 -40.63 -12.90
C LEU A 124 16.81 -42.15 -13.07
N GLY A 125 16.06 -42.75 -14.00
CA GLY A 125 16.06 -44.18 -14.23
C GLY A 125 14.88 -44.72 -15.02
N SER A 126 13.68 -44.13 -14.83
CA SER A 126 12.46 -44.67 -15.43
C SER A 126 12.28 -44.24 -16.89
N LEU A 127 12.11 -42.94 -17.14
CA LEU A 127 11.91 -42.40 -18.49
C LEU A 127 13.16 -41.72 -19.05
N TYR A 128 13.98 -41.15 -18.16
CA TYR A 128 15.21 -40.46 -18.51
C TYR A 128 16.34 -40.83 -17.55
N ASN A 129 17.57 -40.44 -17.89
CA ASN A 129 18.75 -40.60 -17.05
C ASN A 129 19.53 -39.28 -16.97
N LEU A 130 18.88 -38.20 -16.49
CA LEU A 130 19.46 -36.85 -16.49
C LEU A 130 20.73 -36.75 -15.65
N ASN A 131 20.86 -37.55 -14.59
CA ASN A 131 22.02 -37.55 -13.70
C ASN A 131 23.33 -38.00 -14.38
N SER A 132 23.24 -38.66 -15.53
CA SER A 132 24.38 -39.19 -16.28
C SER A 132 24.34 -38.84 -17.77
N ASP A 133 23.51 -37.88 -18.19
CA ASP A 133 23.44 -37.45 -19.58
C ASP A 133 24.69 -36.64 -19.95
N GLN A 134 25.52 -37.17 -20.85
CA GLN A 134 26.79 -36.56 -21.25
C GLN A 134 26.63 -35.21 -21.95
N ARG A 135 25.43 -34.86 -22.41
CA ARG A 135 25.15 -33.54 -23.03
C ARG A 135 24.97 -32.44 -21.99
N LEU A 136 24.70 -32.80 -20.73
CA LEU A 136 24.50 -31.86 -19.63
C LEU A 136 25.82 -31.57 -18.92
N ASN A 137 25.91 -30.37 -18.35
CA ASN A 137 27.16 -29.85 -17.80
C ASN A 137 27.48 -30.33 -16.37
N HIS A 138 26.62 -31.16 -15.76
CA HIS A 138 26.75 -31.70 -14.41
C HIS A 138 26.27 -33.15 -14.37
N ALA A 139 26.96 -34.01 -13.63
CA ALA A 139 26.55 -35.38 -13.34
C ALA A 139 26.56 -35.62 -11.83
N PHE A 140 25.65 -36.46 -11.36
CA PHE A 140 25.51 -36.79 -9.94
C PHE A 140 25.13 -38.25 -9.71
N SER A 141 25.43 -38.76 -8.53
CA SER A 141 25.18 -40.16 -8.17
C SER A 141 23.72 -40.38 -7.77
N VAL A 142 23.18 -41.57 -8.09
CA VAL A 142 21.79 -41.92 -7.78
C VAL A 142 21.75 -43.24 -7.03
N THR A 143 21.04 -43.28 -5.90
CA THR A 143 20.69 -44.51 -5.17
C THR A 143 19.19 -44.69 -5.20
N LYS A 144 18.74 -45.90 -5.56
CA LYS A 144 17.34 -46.23 -5.85
C LYS A 144 16.83 -47.22 -4.81
N GLY A 145 15.53 -47.17 -4.50
CA GLY A 145 14.87 -48.23 -3.75
C GLY A 145 15.02 -48.18 -2.22
N VAL A 146 15.43 -47.04 -1.64
CA VAL A 146 15.58 -46.93 -0.18
C VAL A 146 14.19 -46.80 0.46
N LEU A 147 13.83 -47.77 1.31
CA LEU A 147 12.47 -47.89 1.88
C LEU A 147 11.35 -47.89 0.80
N GLU A 148 11.63 -48.50 -0.36
CA GLU A 148 10.75 -48.50 -1.53
C GLU A 148 9.31 -48.91 -1.20
N ASN A 149 9.15 -50.01 -0.46
CA ASN A 149 7.83 -50.54 -0.09
C ASN A 149 7.01 -49.54 0.72
N GLU A 150 7.64 -48.81 1.64
CA GLU A 150 6.95 -47.82 2.49
C GLU A 150 6.54 -46.60 1.67
N CYS A 151 7.45 -46.09 0.85
CA CYS A 151 7.22 -44.99 -0.08
C CYS A 151 6.07 -45.31 -1.06
N ALA A 152 6.10 -46.50 -1.68
CA ALA A 152 5.07 -46.95 -2.62
C ALA A 152 3.72 -47.20 -1.92
N ALA A 153 3.73 -47.78 -0.72
CA ALA A 153 2.52 -48.03 0.06
C ALA A 153 1.81 -46.74 0.46
N GLN A 154 2.54 -45.65 0.70
CA GLN A 154 1.96 -44.36 1.06
C GLN A 154 1.24 -43.71 -0.13
N LEU A 155 1.88 -43.67 -1.31
CA LEU A 155 1.25 -43.21 -2.55
C LEU A 155 0.03 -44.04 -2.93
N SER A 156 0.13 -45.37 -2.82
CA SER A 156 -0.96 -46.29 -3.13
C SER A 156 -2.17 -46.08 -2.22
N ARG A 157 -1.94 -45.88 -0.92
CA ARG A 157 -3.00 -45.56 0.06
C ARG A 157 -3.70 -44.25 -0.29
N PHE A 158 -2.94 -43.19 -0.55
CA PHE A 158 -3.50 -41.88 -0.91
C PHE A 158 -4.37 -41.96 -2.17
N PHE A 159 -3.88 -42.53 -3.27
CA PHE A 159 -4.68 -42.63 -4.49
C PHE A 159 -5.87 -43.60 -4.36
N SER A 160 -5.80 -44.59 -3.46
CA SER A 160 -6.98 -45.42 -3.15
C SER A 160 -8.08 -44.63 -2.44
N GLN A 161 -7.72 -43.73 -1.53
CA GLN A 161 -8.65 -42.83 -0.84
C GLN A 161 -9.26 -41.82 -1.81
N VAL A 162 -8.44 -41.18 -2.66
CA VAL A 162 -8.93 -40.25 -3.70
C VAL A 162 -9.91 -40.94 -4.66
N ARG A 163 -9.63 -42.19 -5.08
CA ARG A 163 -10.58 -42.95 -5.92
C ARG A 163 -11.90 -43.27 -5.20
N ALA A 164 -11.84 -43.56 -3.90
CA ALA A 164 -13.04 -43.81 -3.10
C ALA A 164 -13.88 -42.54 -2.92
N GLN A 165 -13.25 -41.39 -2.69
CA GLN A 165 -13.90 -40.07 -2.60
C GLN A 165 -14.56 -39.67 -3.94
N ARG A 166 -13.88 -39.89 -5.07
CA ARG A 166 -14.47 -39.68 -6.41
C ARG A 166 -15.73 -40.50 -6.63
N ALA A 167 -15.74 -41.76 -6.19
CA ALA A 167 -16.92 -42.62 -6.32
C ALA A 167 -18.13 -42.11 -5.50
N GLN A 168 -17.88 -41.24 -4.51
CA GLN A 168 -18.89 -40.60 -3.66
C GLN A 168 -19.25 -39.17 -4.13
N GLY A 169 -18.70 -38.70 -5.26
CA GLY A 169 -19.01 -37.38 -5.84
C GLY A 169 -18.20 -36.21 -5.26
N GLU A 170 -17.15 -36.48 -4.48
CA GLU A 170 -16.28 -35.46 -3.90
C GLU A 170 -15.14 -35.05 -4.85
N ARG A 171 -14.61 -33.82 -4.67
CA ARG A 171 -13.50 -33.28 -5.49
C ARG A 171 -12.20 -34.05 -5.25
N ASP A 172 -11.36 -34.11 -6.28
CA ASP A 172 -10.13 -34.93 -6.34
C ASP A 172 -9.07 -34.62 -5.28
N PHE A 173 -8.92 -33.35 -4.93
CA PHE A 173 -7.98 -32.86 -3.93
C PHE A 173 -8.73 -31.82 -3.09
N VAL A 174 -8.85 -32.09 -1.79
CA VAL A 174 -9.52 -31.20 -0.84
C VAL A 174 -8.47 -30.76 0.17
N VAL A 175 -8.02 -29.51 0.04
CA VAL A 175 -7.17 -28.86 1.03
C VAL A 175 -8.04 -28.52 2.24
N PRO A 176 -7.70 -28.97 3.47
CA PRO A 176 -8.46 -28.61 4.67
C PRO A 176 -8.54 -27.09 4.86
N ASP A 177 -9.70 -26.56 5.27
CA ASP A 177 -9.92 -25.11 5.42
C ASP A 177 -9.01 -24.47 6.49
N ASP A 178 -8.51 -25.28 7.43
CA ASP A 178 -7.57 -24.90 8.48
C ASP A 178 -6.09 -25.11 8.09
N TYR A 179 -5.82 -25.62 6.88
CA TYR A 179 -4.46 -25.83 6.41
C TYR A 179 -3.85 -24.50 5.91
N PRO A 180 -2.72 -24.04 6.48
CA PRO A 180 -2.16 -22.73 6.17
C PRO A 180 -1.73 -22.65 4.71
N ARG A 181 -2.39 -21.79 3.93
CA ARG A 181 -2.02 -21.48 2.53
C ARG A 181 -0.84 -20.53 2.51
N ARG A 182 0.11 -20.78 1.61
CA ARG A 182 1.30 -19.94 1.47
C ARG A 182 0.92 -18.60 0.82
N GLN A 183 0.84 -17.54 1.60
CA GLN A 183 1.02 -16.19 1.05
C GLN A 183 2.46 -16.08 0.56
N GLN A 184 2.63 -15.80 -0.74
CA GLN A 184 3.94 -15.77 -1.38
C GLN A 184 4.85 -14.72 -0.73
N GLY A 185 5.83 -15.19 0.04
CA GLY A 185 6.90 -14.32 0.56
C GLY A 185 7.48 -14.71 1.91
N ALA A 186 7.89 -15.96 2.12
CA ALA A 186 8.71 -16.32 3.28
C ALA A 186 9.65 -17.49 2.97
N SER A 187 10.94 -17.29 3.29
CA SER A 187 11.92 -18.35 3.57
C SER A 187 12.47 -18.07 4.95
N MET A 188 12.58 -19.15 5.72
CA MET A 188 12.64 -19.16 7.17
C MET A 188 14.09 -19.10 7.65
N ALA A 189 14.38 -18.13 8.51
CA ALA A 189 15.38 -18.33 9.56
C ALA A 189 14.71 -19.04 10.73
N ALA A 190 15.37 -20.05 11.29
CA ALA A 190 14.90 -20.80 12.46
C ALA A 190 14.64 -19.84 13.64
N ALA A 191 13.38 -19.76 14.06
CA ALA A 191 12.98 -18.98 15.23
C ALA A 191 13.23 -19.78 16.51
N ASP A 192 13.77 -19.10 17.50
CA ASP A 192 13.82 -19.54 18.89
C ASP A 192 12.37 -19.59 19.43
N PRO A 193 11.84 -20.74 19.89
CA PRO A 193 10.43 -20.91 20.24
C PRO A 193 9.94 -20.13 21.48
N GLY A 194 10.73 -19.19 22.00
CA GLY A 194 10.41 -18.36 23.16
C GLY A 194 9.99 -16.91 22.88
N VAL A 195 10.11 -16.40 21.65
CA VAL A 195 9.80 -14.99 21.35
C VAL A 195 8.70 -14.91 20.29
N LEU A 196 7.50 -14.46 20.69
CA LEU A 196 6.47 -14.04 19.73
C LEU A 196 7.02 -12.87 18.90
N GLU A 197 7.20 -13.12 17.61
CA GLU A 197 7.63 -12.12 16.64
C GLU A 197 6.55 -11.04 16.52
N PRO A 198 6.93 -9.74 16.58
CA PRO A 198 5.97 -8.66 16.75
C PRO A 198 5.03 -8.51 15.56
N ALA A 199 3.79 -8.12 15.84
CA ALA A 199 2.90 -7.53 14.86
C ALA A 199 3.22 -6.04 14.69
N ILE A 200 3.53 -5.61 13.47
CA ILE A 200 3.96 -4.25 13.18
C ILE A 200 3.06 -3.69 12.08
N VAL A 201 2.46 -2.53 12.33
CA VAL A 201 1.72 -1.80 11.29
C VAL A 201 2.60 -0.65 10.81
N VAL A 202 2.79 -0.55 9.51
CA VAL A 202 3.47 0.59 8.88
C VAL A 202 2.41 1.40 8.13
N ALA A 203 2.10 2.59 8.61
CA ALA A 203 1.12 3.49 8.02
C ALA A 203 1.76 4.86 7.80
N SER A 204 2.33 5.06 6.62
CA SER A 204 3.19 6.21 6.30
C SER A 204 2.55 7.09 5.22
N ASP A 205 2.80 8.39 5.32
CA ASP A 205 2.62 9.30 4.20
C ASP A 205 3.82 9.18 3.23
N SER A 206 3.66 9.79 2.07
CA SER A 206 4.68 9.95 1.06
C SER A 206 5.86 10.79 1.56
N PHE A 207 7.02 10.53 0.98
CA PHE A 207 8.21 11.36 1.15
C PHE A 207 8.28 12.26 -0.09
N LYS A 208 7.54 13.38 -0.04
CA LYS A 208 7.26 14.26 -1.19
C LYS A 208 8.51 14.52 -2.06
N GLY A 209 8.34 14.27 -3.36
CA GLY A 209 9.41 14.40 -4.37
C GLY A 209 10.46 13.28 -4.36
N SER A 210 10.27 12.21 -3.59
CA SER A 210 11.28 11.16 -3.44
C SER A 210 10.74 9.73 -3.40
N ALA A 211 9.67 9.47 -2.64
CA ALA A 211 9.06 8.13 -2.53
C ALA A 211 7.56 8.24 -2.31
N THR A 212 6.79 7.35 -2.93
CA THR A 212 5.36 7.20 -2.63
C THR A 212 5.15 6.57 -1.25
N SER A 213 3.94 6.66 -0.70
CA SER A 213 3.59 6.00 0.58
C SER A 213 3.87 4.50 0.53
N GLU A 214 3.45 3.82 -0.54
CA GLU A 214 3.70 2.38 -0.75
C GLU A 214 5.20 2.04 -0.81
N GLU A 215 6.00 2.84 -1.51
CA GLU A 215 7.45 2.65 -1.58
C GLU A 215 8.11 2.82 -0.21
N ALA A 216 7.75 3.89 0.50
CA ALA A 216 8.27 4.17 1.83
C ALA A 216 7.97 3.03 2.79
N GLU A 217 6.73 2.56 2.84
CA GLU A 217 6.30 1.45 3.71
C GLU A 217 7.04 0.16 3.40
N ARG A 218 7.16 -0.20 2.12
CA ARG A 218 7.92 -1.40 1.70
C ARG A 218 9.38 -1.32 2.15
N TRP A 219 10.00 -0.15 2.06
CA TRP A 219 11.39 0.04 2.47
C TRP A 219 11.55 0.04 3.99
N ILE A 220 10.65 0.67 4.73
CA ILE A 220 10.58 0.61 6.19
C ILE A 220 10.40 -0.85 6.65
N ALA A 221 9.43 -1.57 6.07
CA ALA A 221 9.19 -2.98 6.36
C ALA A 221 10.40 -3.87 6.04
N THR A 222 11.15 -3.56 4.98
CA THR A 222 12.43 -4.23 4.69
C THR A 222 13.43 -4.03 5.83
N GLY A 223 13.47 -2.83 6.41
CA GLY A 223 14.27 -2.52 7.60
C GLY A 223 13.84 -3.30 8.83
N VAL A 224 12.54 -3.32 9.11
CA VAL A 224 11.94 -4.08 10.22
C VAL A 224 12.32 -5.56 10.15
N ARG A 225 12.22 -6.17 8.96
CA ARG A 225 12.57 -7.59 8.73
C ARG A 225 14.05 -7.93 8.95
N ARG A 226 14.95 -6.95 9.03
CA ARG A 226 16.34 -7.19 9.42
C ARG A 226 16.51 -7.48 10.91
N VAL A 227 15.54 -7.05 11.73
CA VAL A 227 15.51 -7.27 13.18
C VAL A 227 14.60 -8.44 13.51
N PHE A 228 13.41 -8.45 12.90
CA PHE A 228 12.36 -9.45 13.12
C PHE A 228 12.01 -10.10 11.77
N PRO A 229 12.74 -11.14 11.33
CA PRO A 229 12.57 -11.73 10.00
C PRO A 229 11.16 -12.24 9.73
N ASN A 230 10.48 -12.69 10.79
CA ASN A 230 9.14 -13.27 10.75
C ASN A 230 8.06 -12.34 11.34
N ALA A 231 8.35 -11.04 11.53
CA ALA A 231 7.34 -10.08 11.99
C ALA A 231 6.11 -10.10 11.07
N ASN A 232 4.92 -10.06 11.68
CA ASN A 232 3.68 -9.86 10.95
C ASN A 232 3.58 -8.37 10.61
N ILE A 233 3.84 -7.99 9.36
CA ILE A 233 3.87 -6.58 8.94
C ILE A 233 2.68 -6.27 8.05
N THR A 234 1.83 -5.33 8.49
CA THR A 234 0.73 -4.76 7.70
C THR A 234 1.14 -3.38 7.22
N CYS A 235 1.18 -3.15 5.91
CA CYS A 235 1.44 -1.84 5.31
C CYS A 235 0.10 -1.18 4.93
N ILE A 236 -0.07 0.09 5.27
CA ILE A 236 -1.31 0.85 5.07
C ILE A 236 -0.95 2.21 4.47
N PRO A 237 -0.82 2.31 3.13
CA PRO A 237 -0.46 3.56 2.47
C PRO A 237 -1.43 4.67 2.87
N LEU A 238 -0.90 5.80 3.34
CA LEU A 238 -1.71 6.97 3.70
C LEU A 238 -1.55 8.10 2.69
N GLY A 239 -2.61 8.89 2.57
CA GLY A 239 -2.61 10.19 1.92
C GLY A 239 -3.34 11.22 2.78
N ASP A 240 -2.92 12.48 2.66
CA ASP A 240 -3.41 13.61 3.45
C ASP A 240 -4.54 14.41 2.74
N GLY A 241 -5.09 13.87 1.65
CA GLY A 241 -6.01 14.57 0.76
C GLY A 241 -5.29 15.37 -0.35
N GLY A 242 -3.96 15.30 -0.41
CA GLY A 242 -3.16 15.76 -1.54
C GLY A 242 -2.84 14.66 -2.56
N GLU A 243 -1.85 14.93 -3.41
CA GLU A 243 -1.32 14.00 -4.42
C GLU A 243 -0.93 12.66 -3.79
N GLY A 244 -1.40 11.56 -4.37
CA GLY A 244 -1.11 10.20 -3.93
C GLY A 244 -2.14 9.62 -2.96
N THR A 245 -3.15 10.39 -2.54
CA THR A 245 -4.30 9.90 -1.75
C THR A 245 -5.12 8.87 -2.52
N VAL A 246 -5.35 9.06 -3.82
CA VAL A 246 -6.08 8.10 -4.66
C VAL A 246 -5.29 6.82 -4.82
N ASP A 247 -3.96 6.92 -5.01
CA ASP A 247 -3.09 5.74 -5.11
C ASP A 247 -3.05 4.96 -3.79
N ALA A 248 -2.93 5.68 -2.66
CA ALA A 248 -2.98 5.10 -1.32
C ALA A 248 -4.32 4.39 -1.04
N ALA A 249 -5.43 5.03 -1.38
CA ALA A 249 -6.76 4.44 -1.27
C ALA A 249 -6.90 3.20 -2.15
N CYS A 250 -6.40 3.22 -3.39
CA CYS A 250 -6.50 2.09 -4.30
C CYS A 250 -5.66 0.89 -3.87
N ALA A 251 -4.51 1.12 -3.24
CA ALA A 251 -3.67 0.06 -2.72
C ALA A 251 -4.31 -0.69 -1.55
N ALA A 252 -5.25 -0.06 -0.85
CA ALA A 252 -5.81 -0.57 0.40
C ALA A 252 -7.32 -0.89 0.34
N LEU A 253 -8.06 -0.34 -0.63
CA LEU A 253 -9.50 -0.57 -0.82
C LEU A 253 -9.78 -1.41 -2.07
N ASP A 254 -10.82 -2.24 -2.01
CA ASP A 254 -11.33 -2.96 -3.18
C ASP A 254 -12.06 -1.99 -4.13
N GLY A 255 -11.34 -1.57 -5.16
CA GLY A 255 -11.81 -0.58 -6.13
C GLY A 255 -11.02 -0.57 -7.42
N THR A 256 -11.52 0.17 -8.40
CA THR A 256 -10.91 0.30 -9.72
C THR A 256 -10.69 1.76 -10.09
N TYR A 257 -9.60 2.02 -10.78
CA TYR A 257 -9.37 3.32 -11.39
C TYR A 257 -10.37 3.59 -12.51
N ARG A 258 -10.92 4.79 -12.49
CA ARG A 258 -11.67 5.36 -13.62
C ARG A 258 -10.89 6.53 -14.17
N VAL A 259 -10.77 6.58 -15.50
CA VAL A 259 -10.07 7.65 -16.22
C VAL A 259 -11.09 8.40 -17.06
N VAL A 260 -11.13 9.71 -16.90
CA VAL A 260 -12.09 10.59 -17.57
C VAL A 260 -11.36 11.81 -18.15
N GLN A 261 -11.88 12.32 -19.26
CA GLN A 261 -11.39 13.56 -19.86
C GLN A 261 -12.16 14.75 -19.28
N VAL A 262 -11.45 15.66 -18.64
CA VAL A 262 -11.99 16.87 -17.98
C VAL A 262 -11.20 18.10 -18.41
N ALA A 263 -11.69 19.28 -18.07
CA ALA A 263 -10.97 20.53 -18.28
C ALA A 263 -9.86 20.72 -17.22
N ASP A 264 -8.69 21.15 -17.65
CA ASP A 264 -7.64 21.69 -16.77
C ASP A 264 -8.05 23.09 -16.23
N PRO A 265 -7.26 23.73 -15.35
CA PRO A 265 -7.56 25.08 -14.86
C PRO A 265 -7.77 26.14 -15.95
N MET A 266 -7.20 25.96 -17.13
CA MET A 266 -7.25 26.89 -18.26
C MET A 266 -8.31 26.52 -19.29
N GLY A 267 -9.03 25.39 -19.09
CA GLY A 267 -10.06 24.89 -19.99
C GLY A 267 -9.56 23.92 -21.06
N ASN A 268 -8.29 23.55 -21.07
CA ASN A 268 -7.78 22.54 -22.00
C ASN A 268 -8.18 21.13 -21.54
N PRO A 269 -8.39 20.19 -22.45
CA PRO A 269 -8.70 18.81 -22.06
C PRO A 269 -7.49 18.10 -21.42
N VAL A 270 -7.69 17.50 -20.25
CA VAL A 270 -6.73 16.64 -19.55
C VAL A 270 -7.38 15.31 -19.17
N LYS A 271 -6.59 14.25 -19.08
CA LYS A 271 -7.03 12.97 -18.52
C LYS A 271 -6.80 12.99 -17.01
N ALA A 272 -7.88 12.94 -16.26
CA ALA A 272 -7.85 12.79 -14.82
C ALA A 272 -8.30 11.37 -14.43
N ARG A 273 -7.89 10.93 -13.24
CA ARG A 273 -8.26 9.61 -12.72
C ARG A 273 -8.75 9.71 -11.27
N TYR A 274 -9.63 8.80 -10.90
CA TYR A 274 -10.12 8.65 -9.52
C TYR A 274 -10.37 7.17 -9.21
N LEU A 275 -10.48 6.84 -7.93
CA LEU A 275 -10.82 5.50 -7.47
C LEU A 275 -12.34 5.37 -7.28
N MET A 276 -12.92 4.31 -7.83
CA MET A 276 -14.28 3.87 -7.51
C MET A 276 -14.22 2.54 -6.76
N THR A 277 -14.69 2.52 -5.52
CA THR A 277 -14.75 1.30 -4.69
C THR A 277 -15.97 0.45 -5.04
N ALA A 278 -15.91 -0.85 -4.75
CA ALA A 278 -17.05 -1.75 -4.90
C ALA A 278 -18.25 -1.37 -3.98
N ALA A 279 -17.98 -0.65 -2.88
CA ALA A 279 -18.99 -0.14 -1.95
C ALA A 279 -19.71 1.14 -2.43
N GLY A 280 -19.34 1.68 -3.60
CA GLY A 280 -19.94 2.89 -4.17
C GLY A 280 -19.33 4.20 -3.67
N GLN A 281 -18.19 4.16 -2.99
CA GLN A 281 -17.44 5.35 -2.60
C GLN A 281 -16.45 5.73 -3.71
N ALA A 282 -16.36 7.02 -4.03
CA ALA A 282 -15.36 7.56 -4.94
C ALA A 282 -14.31 8.38 -4.18
N VAL A 283 -13.03 8.13 -4.42
CA VAL A 283 -11.91 8.92 -3.88
C VAL A 283 -11.25 9.66 -5.04
N LEU A 284 -11.29 11.00 -4.97
CA LEU A 284 -10.86 11.91 -6.02
C LEU A 284 -9.78 12.84 -5.50
N GLU A 285 -8.86 13.24 -6.38
CA GLU A 285 -7.90 14.31 -6.13
C GLU A 285 -8.21 15.48 -7.04
N MET A 286 -8.41 16.67 -6.48
CA MET A 286 -8.63 17.84 -7.32
C MET A 286 -7.39 18.18 -8.16
N SER A 287 -6.17 17.86 -7.69
CA SER A 287 -4.93 18.14 -8.41
C SER A 287 -4.92 17.48 -9.79
N SER A 288 -5.52 16.29 -9.93
CA SER A 288 -5.63 15.60 -11.21
C SER A 288 -6.37 16.37 -12.32
N ALA A 289 -7.20 17.35 -11.96
CA ALA A 289 -7.91 18.23 -12.91
C ALA A 289 -7.57 19.71 -12.74
N ALA A 290 -7.19 20.14 -11.53
CA ALA A 290 -6.98 21.54 -11.20
C ALA A 290 -5.70 21.80 -10.39
N GLY A 291 -4.69 20.95 -10.61
CA GLY A 291 -3.38 21.01 -9.97
C GLY A 291 -2.52 22.19 -10.42
N ILE A 292 -1.60 22.59 -9.55
CA ILE A 292 -0.66 23.70 -9.75
C ILE A 292 0.29 23.44 -10.93
N GLU A 293 0.56 22.18 -11.23
CA GLU A 293 1.37 21.71 -12.36
C GLU A 293 0.78 22.07 -13.73
N PHE A 294 -0.52 22.37 -13.81
CA PHE A 294 -1.17 22.84 -15.03
C PHE A 294 -1.10 24.36 -15.21
N SER A 295 -0.40 25.07 -14.32
CA SER A 295 -0.31 26.52 -14.35
C SER A 295 1.14 26.99 -14.36
N ASP A 296 1.45 27.92 -15.27
CA ASP A 296 2.72 28.64 -15.28
C ASP A 296 2.83 29.65 -14.12
N CYS A 297 1.83 29.68 -13.22
CA CYS A 297 1.78 30.53 -12.03
C CYS A 297 1.98 32.03 -12.33
N THR A 298 1.51 32.46 -13.51
CA THR A 298 1.45 33.88 -13.86
C THR A 298 0.21 34.54 -13.28
N HIS A 299 0.22 35.85 -13.14
CA HIS A 299 -0.92 36.61 -12.62
C HIS A 299 -2.22 36.40 -13.43
N ASP A 300 -2.11 36.41 -14.76
CA ASP A 300 -3.24 36.15 -15.67
C ASP A 300 -3.75 34.70 -15.53
N ALA A 301 -2.85 33.73 -15.43
CA ALA A 301 -3.23 32.34 -15.16
C ALA A 301 -3.97 32.22 -13.82
N ALA A 302 -3.46 32.83 -12.75
CA ALA A 302 -4.06 32.81 -11.42
C ALA A 302 -5.49 33.39 -11.38
N LEU A 303 -5.74 34.44 -12.19
CA LEU A 303 -7.06 35.07 -12.31
C LEU A 303 -8.07 34.23 -13.09
N ARG A 304 -7.62 33.45 -14.08
CA ARG A 304 -8.50 32.63 -14.94
C ARG A 304 -8.66 31.19 -14.48
N ALA A 305 -7.72 30.68 -13.69
CA ALA A 305 -7.68 29.29 -13.25
C ALA A 305 -9.01 28.86 -12.61
N SER A 306 -9.62 27.81 -13.16
CA SER A 306 -10.97 27.35 -12.84
C SER A 306 -11.00 25.97 -12.21
N THR A 307 -11.93 25.74 -11.28
CA THR A 307 -12.22 24.41 -10.71
C THR A 307 -13.22 23.60 -11.54
N TYR A 308 -13.57 24.03 -12.75
CA TYR A 308 -14.59 23.39 -13.59
C TYR A 308 -14.33 21.89 -13.83
N GLY A 309 -13.09 21.51 -14.15
CA GLY A 309 -12.73 20.10 -14.33
C GLY A 309 -12.93 19.23 -13.10
N VAL A 310 -12.76 19.79 -11.90
CA VAL A 310 -13.03 19.09 -10.63
C VAL A 310 -14.51 18.76 -10.52
N GLY A 311 -15.40 19.68 -10.92
CA GLY A 311 -16.83 19.41 -10.96
C GLY A 311 -17.20 18.38 -12.02
N GLN A 312 -16.50 18.35 -13.16
CA GLN A 312 -16.68 17.29 -14.17
C GLN A 312 -16.27 15.91 -13.62
N LEU A 313 -15.16 15.83 -12.86
CA LEU A 313 -14.77 14.58 -12.18
C LEU A 313 -15.86 14.10 -11.23
N VAL A 314 -16.41 15.00 -10.41
CA VAL A 314 -17.50 14.69 -9.49
C VAL A 314 -18.75 14.22 -10.23
N MET A 315 -19.13 14.88 -11.33
CA MET A 315 -20.27 14.43 -12.15
C MET A 315 -20.06 13.07 -12.80
N ASP A 316 -18.84 12.74 -13.24
CA ASP A 316 -18.51 11.40 -13.73
C ASP A 316 -18.68 10.36 -12.61
N ALA A 317 -18.15 10.63 -11.42
CA ALA A 317 -18.28 9.74 -10.26
C ALA A 317 -19.76 9.50 -9.89
N ILE A 318 -20.59 10.55 -9.88
CA ILE A 318 -22.04 10.45 -9.66
C ILE A 318 -22.68 9.60 -10.78
N GLY A 319 -22.35 9.87 -12.04
CA GLY A 319 -22.86 9.11 -13.19
C GLY A 319 -22.44 7.63 -13.17
N ALA A 320 -21.31 7.32 -12.53
CA ALA A 320 -20.81 5.97 -12.30
C ALA A 320 -21.44 5.29 -11.07
N GLY A 321 -22.35 5.96 -10.36
CA GLY A 321 -23.10 5.40 -9.24
C GLY A 321 -22.50 5.66 -7.85
N ALA A 322 -21.63 6.66 -7.69
CA ALA A 322 -21.09 7.01 -6.38
C ALA A 322 -22.20 7.44 -5.40
N ASN A 323 -22.21 6.85 -4.21
CA ASN A 323 -23.05 7.24 -3.08
C ASN A 323 -22.33 8.18 -2.10
N ALA A 324 -20.99 8.18 -2.13
CA ALA A 324 -20.15 9.06 -1.34
C ALA A 324 -18.90 9.47 -2.15
N ILE A 325 -18.49 10.72 -2.00
CA ILE A 325 -17.38 11.34 -2.74
C ILE A 325 -16.43 11.97 -1.73
N TYR A 326 -15.20 11.44 -1.69
CA TYR A 326 -14.09 11.97 -0.90
C TYR A 326 -13.16 12.74 -1.84
N LEU A 327 -13.18 14.07 -1.74
CA LEU A 327 -12.46 14.96 -2.63
C LEU A 327 -11.24 15.58 -1.92
N GLY A 328 -10.05 15.14 -2.30
CA GLY A 328 -8.78 15.73 -1.92
C GLY A 328 -8.60 17.16 -2.42
N LEU A 329 -8.32 18.10 -1.52
CA LEU A 329 -8.14 19.53 -1.82
C LEU A 329 -6.67 20.00 -1.85
N GLY A 330 -5.71 19.09 -1.97
CA GLY A 330 -4.29 19.45 -2.08
C GLY A 330 -3.87 19.92 -3.48
N GLY A 331 -2.79 20.71 -3.55
CA GLY A 331 -2.07 20.98 -4.79
C GLY A 331 -2.76 21.89 -5.82
N SER A 332 -3.78 22.66 -5.46
CA SER A 332 -4.58 23.45 -6.43
C SER A 332 -3.83 24.59 -7.14
N ALA A 333 -4.14 24.84 -8.42
CA ALA A 333 -3.80 26.07 -9.17
C ALA A 333 -4.79 27.24 -8.96
N THR A 334 -5.97 26.97 -8.41
CA THR A 334 -7.15 27.85 -8.55
C THR A 334 -7.37 28.78 -7.34
N THR A 335 -8.01 29.93 -7.55
CA THR A 335 -8.51 30.83 -6.47
C THR A 335 -9.90 31.36 -6.82
N ASP A 336 -10.75 30.54 -7.44
CA ASP A 336 -12.05 30.91 -8.00
C ASP A 336 -13.21 30.77 -7.01
N GLY A 337 -12.95 30.50 -5.73
CA GLY A 337 -14.00 30.27 -4.73
C GLY A 337 -14.76 28.97 -4.92
N GLY A 338 -14.31 28.05 -5.79
CA GLY A 338 -15.07 26.88 -6.23
C GLY A 338 -16.18 27.21 -7.24
N GLN A 339 -16.16 28.41 -7.83
CA GLN A 339 -17.14 28.83 -8.83
C GLN A 339 -17.16 27.91 -10.06
N GLY A 340 -16.00 27.50 -10.57
CA GLY A 340 -15.92 26.55 -11.69
C GLY A 340 -16.58 25.21 -11.35
N PHE A 341 -16.26 24.65 -10.17
CA PHE A 341 -16.83 23.42 -9.65
C PHE A 341 -18.36 23.49 -9.58
N LEU A 342 -18.91 24.53 -8.96
CA LEU A 342 -20.37 24.71 -8.85
C LEU A 342 -21.04 24.76 -10.23
N ARG A 343 -20.41 25.44 -11.19
CA ARG A 343 -20.95 25.54 -12.55
C ARG A 343 -20.92 24.21 -13.30
N ALA A 344 -19.91 23.39 -13.10
CA ALA A 344 -19.86 22.05 -13.68
C ALA A 344 -20.94 21.12 -13.09
N LEU A 345 -21.36 21.34 -11.85
CA LEU A 345 -22.53 20.69 -11.25
C LEU A 345 -23.88 21.27 -11.73
N GLY A 346 -23.86 22.33 -12.55
CA GLY A 346 -25.06 22.95 -13.12
C GLY A 346 -25.48 24.27 -12.47
N ALA A 347 -24.82 24.75 -11.41
CA ALA A 347 -25.12 26.05 -10.83
C ALA A 347 -24.86 27.20 -11.81
N ARG A 348 -25.53 28.33 -11.60
CA ARG A 348 -25.35 29.55 -12.40
C ARG A 348 -24.79 30.66 -11.51
N VAL A 349 -23.63 31.20 -11.88
CA VAL A 349 -23.03 32.39 -11.25
C VAL A 349 -23.17 33.56 -12.22
N LEU A 350 -24.02 34.52 -11.87
CA LEU A 350 -24.52 35.53 -12.80
C LEU A 350 -24.00 36.93 -12.47
N ASP A 351 -23.76 37.73 -13.49
CA ASP A 351 -23.52 39.17 -13.40
C ASP A 351 -24.83 39.95 -13.16
N LYS A 352 -24.73 41.28 -13.06
CA LYS A 352 -25.89 42.17 -12.83
C LYS A 352 -26.86 42.18 -14.01
N GLU A 353 -26.42 41.75 -15.19
CA GLU A 353 -27.23 41.64 -16.40
C GLU A 353 -27.84 40.23 -16.58
N GLY A 354 -27.62 39.32 -15.63
CA GLY A 354 -28.16 37.96 -15.66
C GLY A 354 -27.40 37.00 -16.58
N ARG A 355 -26.17 37.33 -16.99
CA ARG A 355 -25.30 36.47 -17.81
C ARG A 355 -24.29 35.74 -16.93
N ASP A 356 -23.83 34.58 -17.37
CA ASP A 356 -22.77 33.87 -16.65
C ASP A 356 -21.48 34.69 -16.59
N VAL A 357 -20.91 34.79 -15.40
CA VAL A 357 -19.60 35.43 -15.22
C VAL A 357 -18.49 34.57 -15.85
N PRO A 358 -17.34 35.15 -16.24
CA PRO A 358 -16.17 34.38 -16.66
C PRO A 358 -15.73 33.35 -15.60
N TRP A 359 -14.92 32.37 -16.00
CA TRP A 359 -14.28 31.46 -15.05
C TRP A 359 -13.18 32.17 -14.25
N GLY A 360 -12.82 31.55 -13.12
CA GLY A 360 -11.70 31.98 -12.30
C GLY A 360 -12.04 33.09 -11.31
N LEU A 361 -11.03 33.53 -10.57
CA LEU A 361 -11.13 34.64 -9.62
C LEU A 361 -11.64 35.93 -10.30
N ALA A 362 -11.28 36.18 -11.56
CA ALA A 362 -11.77 37.32 -12.32
C ALA A 362 -13.30 37.33 -12.49
N GLY A 363 -13.94 36.16 -12.54
CA GLY A 363 -15.39 36.05 -12.56
C GLY A 363 -16.06 36.57 -11.28
N LEU A 364 -15.39 36.42 -10.14
CA LEU A 364 -15.93 36.83 -8.83
C LEU A 364 -16.05 38.35 -8.69
N GLU A 365 -15.29 39.14 -9.45
CA GLU A 365 -15.44 40.60 -9.51
C GLU A 365 -16.86 41.00 -9.92
N ARG A 366 -17.46 40.24 -10.84
CA ARG A 366 -18.74 40.56 -11.48
C ARG A 366 -19.91 39.77 -10.89
N ALA A 367 -19.65 38.79 -10.04
CA ALA A 367 -20.67 37.93 -9.46
C ALA A 367 -21.69 38.74 -8.64
N ALA A 368 -22.95 38.69 -9.04
CA ALA A 368 -24.05 39.42 -8.43
C ALA A 368 -25.16 38.49 -7.92
N ALA A 369 -25.34 37.31 -8.54
CA ALA A 369 -26.30 36.31 -8.12
C ALA A 369 -25.75 34.88 -8.27
N LEU A 370 -26.25 33.96 -7.45
CA LEU A 370 -25.95 32.54 -7.49
C LEU A 370 -27.27 31.75 -7.42
N ASP A 371 -27.51 30.97 -8.46
CA ASP A 371 -28.50 29.88 -8.45
C ASP A 371 -27.76 28.56 -8.23
N LEU A 372 -27.97 27.99 -7.04
CA LEU A 372 -27.29 26.79 -6.57
C LEU A 372 -28.16 25.54 -6.73
N GLU A 373 -29.47 25.69 -6.99
CA GLU A 373 -30.43 24.58 -7.01
C GLU A 373 -30.03 23.43 -7.95
N PRO A 374 -29.60 23.67 -9.21
CA PRO A 374 -29.23 22.57 -10.10
C PRO A 374 -28.09 21.73 -9.55
N ALA A 375 -27.09 22.36 -8.91
CA ALA A 375 -25.97 21.67 -8.31
C ALA A 375 -26.39 20.84 -7.09
N LEU A 376 -27.30 21.35 -6.25
CA LEU A 376 -27.84 20.59 -5.12
C LEU A 376 -28.64 19.37 -5.59
N ARG A 377 -29.41 19.52 -6.67
CA ARG A 377 -30.15 18.40 -7.27
C ARG A 377 -29.21 17.36 -7.89
N ALA A 378 -28.12 17.79 -8.52
CA ALA A 378 -27.11 16.88 -9.06
C ALA A 378 -26.42 16.06 -7.95
N LEU A 379 -26.22 16.65 -6.77
CA LEU A 379 -25.64 16.00 -5.59
C LEU A 379 -26.67 15.25 -4.71
N ALA A 380 -27.95 15.23 -5.08
CA ALA A 380 -28.99 14.66 -4.25
C ALA A 380 -28.73 13.17 -3.96
N GLY A 381 -28.68 12.82 -2.68
CA GLY A 381 -28.42 11.44 -2.24
C GLY A 381 -26.95 11.02 -2.26
N VAL A 382 -26.02 11.93 -2.57
CA VAL A 382 -24.57 11.66 -2.57
C VAL A 382 -23.92 12.42 -1.41
N GLU A 383 -23.18 11.71 -0.56
CA GLU A 383 -22.37 12.34 0.47
C GLU A 383 -21.14 13.00 -0.14
N LEU A 384 -20.93 14.30 0.08
CA LEU A 384 -19.77 15.02 -0.40
C LEU A 384 -18.86 15.43 0.77
N VAL A 385 -17.64 14.89 0.78
CA VAL A 385 -16.64 15.12 1.83
C VAL A 385 -15.37 15.67 1.21
N ALA A 386 -15.00 16.90 1.56
CA ALA A 386 -13.71 17.46 1.17
C ALA A 386 -12.64 17.15 2.22
N LEU A 387 -11.52 16.64 1.74
CA LEU A 387 -10.35 16.28 2.53
C LEU A 387 -9.36 17.45 2.51
N THR A 388 -9.08 18.03 3.69
CA THR A 388 -8.19 19.18 3.80
C THR A 388 -7.43 19.20 5.13
N ASP A 389 -6.15 19.52 5.03
CA ASP A 389 -5.23 19.62 6.17
C ASP A 389 -4.88 21.07 6.53
N VAL A 390 -5.58 22.05 5.94
CA VAL A 390 -5.44 23.47 6.28
C VAL A 390 -6.68 23.99 7.00
N SER A 391 -6.47 24.86 7.99
CA SER A 391 -7.55 25.47 8.77
C SER A 391 -7.92 26.87 8.30
N ASN A 392 -7.32 27.34 7.20
CA ASN A 392 -7.53 28.68 6.66
C ASN A 392 -9.01 28.92 6.32
N PRO A 393 -9.62 30.02 6.79
CA PRO A 393 -10.95 30.43 6.35
C PRO A 393 -10.91 30.86 4.87
N LEU A 394 -12.09 31.10 4.29
CA LEU A 394 -12.17 31.58 2.92
C LEU A 394 -11.53 32.96 2.76
N VAL A 395 -11.80 33.88 3.69
CA VAL A 395 -11.50 35.31 3.56
C VAL A 395 -10.69 35.89 4.73
N GLY A 396 -10.19 37.10 4.54
CA GLY A 396 -9.51 37.90 5.57
C GLY A 396 -8.01 37.64 5.66
N ARG A 397 -7.38 38.06 6.77
CA ARG A 397 -5.91 38.02 6.92
C ARG A 397 -5.31 36.61 6.79
N ARG A 398 -6.08 35.58 7.16
CA ARG A 398 -5.71 34.16 7.03
C ARG A 398 -6.45 33.47 5.88
N GLY A 399 -7.14 34.24 5.04
CA GLY A 399 -7.97 33.75 3.94
C GLY A 399 -7.16 33.18 2.77
N THR A 400 -7.83 32.47 1.86
CA THR A 400 -7.17 31.75 0.75
C THR A 400 -6.34 32.67 -0.12
N VAL A 401 -6.86 33.86 -0.43
CA VAL A 401 -6.19 34.84 -1.30
C VAL A 401 -4.89 35.32 -0.65
N ARG A 402 -4.90 35.61 0.66
CA ARG A 402 -3.74 36.14 1.39
C ARG A 402 -2.65 35.11 1.64
N VAL A 403 -3.02 33.85 1.86
CA VAL A 403 -2.07 32.82 2.29
C VAL A 403 -1.56 32.00 1.11
N PHE A 404 -2.41 31.71 0.13
CA PHE A 404 -2.08 30.81 -0.98
C PHE A 404 -2.06 31.50 -2.34
N GLY A 405 -2.38 32.80 -2.42
CA GLY A 405 -2.44 33.52 -3.69
C GLY A 405 -1.06 33.67 -4.35
N GLU A 406 -0.04 34.01 -3.57
CA GLU A 406 1.32 34.29 -4.08
C GLU A 406 1.90 33.12 -4.87
N GLN A 407 1.90 31.92 -4.28
CA GLN A 407 2.41 30.70 -4.94
C GLN A 407 1.64 30.33 -6.23
N LYS A 408 0.41 30.83 -6.40
CA LYS A 408 -0.43 30.58 -7.59
C LYS A 408 -0.24 31.66 -8.67
N GLY A 409 0.53 32.70 -8.39
CA GLY A 409 0.75 33.83 -9.29
C GLY A 409 0.00 35.12 -8.95
N LEU A 410 -0.79 35.15 -7.87
CA LEU A 410 -1.42 36.39 -7.38
C LEU A 410 -0.41 37.28 -6.63
N ALA A 411 0.85 37.35 -7.08
CA ALA A 411 1.81 38.27 -6.51
C ALA A 411 1.52 39.71 -6.97
N ASP A 412 1.91 40.68 -6.14
CA ASP A 412 2.02 42.07 -6.59
C ASP A 412 3.14 42.13 -7.64
N LEU A 413 2.80 42.29 -8.92
CA LEU A 413 3.78 42.63 -9.94
C LEU A 413 4.49 43.93 -9.52
N PRO A 414 5.83 44.02 -9.61
CA PRO A 414 6.51 45.28 -9.34
C PRO A 414 6.07 46.32 -10.39
N THR A 415 5.15 47.20 -10.01
CA THR A 415 4.99 48.47 -10.71
C THR A 415 6.20 49.35 -10.40
N PRO A 416 6.64 50.27 -11.30
CA PRO A 416 7.77 51.18 -11.08
C PRO A 416 7.66 52.11 -9.84
N ARG A 417 6.62 51.96 -9.03
CA ARG A 417 6.41 52.53 -7.71
C ARG A 417 5.80 51.40 -6.87
N GLY A 418 6.42 51.05 -5.75
CA GLY A 418 6.22 49.82 -4.97
C GLY A 418 4.77 49.37 -4.77
N ALA A 419 4.60 48.05 -4.63
CA ALA A 419 3.33 47.33 -4.47
C ALA A 419 2.26 48.15 -3.72
N ASP A 420 1.17 48.46 -4.42
CA ASP A 420 -0.01 49.05 -3.82
C ASP A 420 -0.75 47.95 -3.03
N PRO A 421 -0.99 48.08 -1.71
CA PRO A 421 -1.72 47.11 -0.88
C PRO A 421 -3.17 46.80 -1.30
N THR A 422 -3.61 47.23 -2.49
CA THR A 422 -5.00 47.26 -2.96
C THR A 422 -5.40 46.04 -3.79
N THR A 423 -4.47 45.35 -4.47
CA THR A 423 -4.79 44.23 -5.38
C THR A 423 -5.35 43.04 -4.62
N TYR A 424 -4.58 42.55 -3.66
CA TYR A 424 -4.99 41.51 -2.71
C TYR A 424 -6.28 41.91 -1.96
N ALA A 425 -6.42 43.17 -1.55
CA ALA A 425 -7.65 43.67 -0.88
C ALA A 425 -8.89 43.62 -1.77
N SER A 426 -8.71 43.82 -3.07
CA SER A 426 -9.77 43.74 -4.06
C SER A 426 -10.20 42.28 -4.28
N TYR A 427 -9.25 41.36 -4.44
CA TYR A 427 -9.53 39.92 -4.57
C TYR A 427 -10.22 39.35 -3.33
N ASP A 428 -9.76 39.72 -2.13
CA ASP A 428 -10.41 39.30 -0.89
C ASP A 428 -11.83 39.89 -0.78
N ARG A 429 -12.05 41.12 -1.26
CA ARG A 429 -13.39 41.72 -1.35
C ARG A 429 -14.31 40.95 -2.31
N TRP A 430 -13.81 40.52 -3.46
CA TRP A 430 -14.58 39.67 -4.38
C TRP A 430 -14.94 38.34 -3.73
N MET A 431 -13.99 37.72 -3.03
CA MET A 431 -14.22 36.48 -2.29
C MET A 431 -15.24 36.65 -1.14
N ILE A 432 -15.20 37.78 -0.42
CA ILE A 432 -16.22 38.13 0.60
C ILE A 432 -17.60 38.27 -0.02
N ALA A 433 -17.70 38.94 -1.17
CA ALA A 433 -18.97 39.08 -1.88
C ALA A 433 -19.51 37.72 -2.33
N PHE A 434 -18.65 36.87 -2.87
CA PHE A 434 -19.02 35.52 -3.29
C PHE A 434 -19.44 34.63 -2.11
N ALA A 435 -18.77 34.73 -0.96
CA ALA A 435 -19.16 34.02 0.26
C ALA A 435 -20.60 34.35 0.70
N ARG A 436 -21.00 35.62 0.59
CA ARG A 436 -22.39 36.04 0.88
C ARG A 436 -23.39 35.46 -0.12
N LEU A 437 -23.00 35.31 -1.39
CA LEU A 437 -23.84 34.65 -2.39
C LEU A 437 -24.00 33.16 -2.07
N LEU A 438 -22.93 32.48 -1.65
CA LEU A 438 -22.96 31.08 -1.20
C LEU A 438 -23.89 30.92 0.01
N ASP A 439 -23.72 31.74 1.05
CA ASP A 439 -24.56 31.71 2.26
C ASP A 439 -26.03 31.94 1.92
N GLY A 440 -26.34 32.98 1.15
CA GLY A 440 -27.72 33.28 0.77
C GLY A 440 -28.36 32.21 -0.11
N ALA A 441 -27.60 31.59 -1.02
CA ALA A 441 -28.10 30.48 -1.83
C ALA A 441 -28.35 29.23 -0.97
N ARG A 442 -27.43 28.91 -0.07
CA ARG A 442 -27.56 27.80 0.88
C ARG A 442 -28.80 27.97 1.77
N GLU A 443 -29.06 29.18 2.26
CA GLU A 443 -30.27 29.49 3.04
C GLU A 443 -31.55 29.32 2.22
N ARG A 444 -31.61 29.85 0.99
CA ARG A 444 -32.78 29.70 0.10
C ARG A 444 -33.12 28.24 -0.21
N HIS A 445 -32.10 27.41 -0.37
CA HIS A 445 -32.25 26.01 -0.75
C HIS A 445 -32.01 25.03 0.41
N ALA A 446 -32.16 25.48 1.66
CA ALA A 446 -31.94 24.63 2.83
C ALA A 446 -32.80 23.34 2.83
N HIS A 447 -33.97 23.37 2.18
CA HIS A 447 -34.87 22.23 2.02
C HIS A 447 -34.36 21.15 1.05
N LEU A 448 -33.36 21.44 0.22
CA LEU A 448 -32.70 20.49 -0.69
C LEU A 448 -31.42 19.90 -0.09
N LEU A 449 -30.93 20.48 1.00
CA LEU A 449 -29.76 19.97 1.69
C LEU A 449 -30.17 18.79 2.56
N SER A 450 -29.41 17.71 2.50
CA SER A 450 -29.56 16.59 3.43
C SER A 450 -29.42 17.09 4.88
N GLU A 451 -30.15 16.45 5.80
CA GLU A 451 -29.97 16.71 7.23
C GLU A 451 -28.49 16.55 7.59
N PRO A 452 -27.87 17.53 8.28
CA PRO A 452 -26.46 17.42 8.64
C PRO A 452 -26.24 16.13 9.42
N SER A 453 -25.20 15.38 9.06
CA SER A 453 -24.78 14.25 9.90
C SER A 453 -24.58 14.75 11.33
N SER A 454 -24.82 13.90 12.33
CA SER A 454 -24.68 14.25 13.75
C SER A 454 -23.29 14.80 14.12
N LYS A 455 -22.29 14.66 13.23
CA LYS A 455 -20.92 15.16 13.35
C LYS A 455 -20.70 16.54 12.68
N ALA A 456 -21.62 17.05 11.86
CA ALA A 456 -21.45 18.30 11.13
C ALA A 456 -21.60 19.52 12.06
N LYS A 457 -20.55 20.34 12.15
CA LYS A 457 -20.57 21.57 12.95
C LYS A 457 -21.50 22.60 12.31
N ARG A 458 -22.42 23.16 13.08
CA ARG A 458 -23.22 24.31 12.66
C ARG A 458 -22.34 25.55 12.54
N PHE A 459 -22.53 26.32 11.47
CA PHE A 459 -21.87 27.59 11.24
C PHE A 459 -22.87 28.59 10.63
N GLY A 460 -22.64 29.88 10.87
CA GLY A 460 -23.48 30.95 10.32
C GLY A 460 -23.09 31.41 8.92
N SER A 461 -21.81 31.29 8.54
CA SER A 461 -21.31 31.68 7.22
C SER A 461 -20.15 30.79 6.80
N VAL A 462 -20.12 30.38 5.53
CA VAL A 462 -18.99 29.61 4.95
C VAL A 462 -17.68 30.40 4.99
N ALA A 463 -17.75 31.73 5.01
CA ALA A 463 -16.59 32.61 4.94
C ALA A 463 -15.55 32.36 6.06
N GLY A 464 -16.04 32.02 7.26
CA GLY A 464 -15.24 31.86 8.47
C GLY A 464 -15.00 30.42 8.90
N VAL A 465 -15.55 29.42 8.18
CA VAL A 465 -15.38 28.01 8.55
C VAL A 465 -13.91 27.62 8.36
N PRO A 466 -13.24 27.03 9.38
CA PRO A 466 -11.89 26.52 9.21
C PRO A 466 -11.81 25.51 8.06
N GLY A 467 -10.88 25.72 7.13
CA GLY A 467 -10.73 24.90 5.93
C GLY A 467 -11.58 25.34 4.73
N ALA A 468 -12.49 26.31 4.88
CA ALA A 468 -13.28 26.82 3.76
C ALA A 468 -12.42 27.50 2.68
N GLY A 469 -11.24 28.00 3.05
CA GLY A 469 -10.27 28.55 2.10
C GLY A 469 -9.41 27.51 1.40
N ALA A 470 -9.54 26.22 1.74
CA ALA A 470 -8.80 25.16 1.08
C ALA A 470 -9.02 25.23 -0.44
N ALA A 471 -7.93 25.01 -1.18
CA ALA A 471 -7.95 24.97 -2.64
C ALA A 471 -8.63 26.18 -3.31
N GLY A 472 -8.29 27.39 -2.87
CA GLY A 472 -8.82 28.59 -3.54
C GLY A 472 -10.27 28.91 -3.21
N GLY A 473 -10.81 28.31 -2.14
CA GLY A 473 -12.20 28.46 -1.73
C GLY A 473 -13.12 27.31 -2.12
N MET A 474 -12.57 26.24 -2.69
CA MET A 474 -13.30 25.01 -2.98
C MET A 474 -13.97 24.43 -1.71
N GLY A 475 -13.31 24.51 -0.54
CA GLY A 475 -13.91 24.10 0.73
C GLY A 475 -15.22 24.84 1.04
N ALA A 476 -15.30 26.14 0.74
CA ALA A 476 -16.52 26.93 0.91
C ALA A 476 -17.62 26.49 -0.05
N ALA A 477 -17.29 26.16 -1.31
CA ALA A 477 -18.25 25.65 -2.29
C ALA A 477 -18.83 24.29 -1.87
N VAL A 478 -17.99 23.38 -1.37
CA VAL A 478 -18.46 22.09 -0.81
C VAL A 478 -19.42 22.29 0.35
N LEU A 479 -19.09 23.18 1.29
CA LEU A 479 -19.97 23.54 2.42
C LEU A 479 -21.29 24.17 1.96
N ALA A 480 -21.26 25.01 0.92
CA ALA A 480 -22.45 25.61 0.33
C ALA A 480 -23.39 24.55 -0.26
N CYS A 481 -22.83 23.47 -0.82
CA CYS A 481 -23.58 22.31 -1.32
C CYS A 481 -24.08 21.35 -0.22
N GLY A 482 -23.86 21.65 1.07
CA GLY A 482 -24.22 20.75 2.17
C GLY A 482 -23.20 19.64 2.43
N GLY A 483 -22.06 19.65 1.75
CA GLY A 483 -20.95 18.76 2.05
C GLY A 483 -20.23 19.11 3.35
N SER A 484 -19.25 18.29 3.72
CA SER A 484 -18.47 18.46 4.94
C SER A 484 -16.98 18.61 4.66
N LEU A 485 -16.25 19.20 5.61
CA LEU A 485 -14.80 19.27 5.60
C LEU A 485 -14.25 18.37 6.71
N THR A 486 -13.27 17.56 6.37
CA THR A 486 -12.57 16.70 7.34
C THR A 486 -11.08 16.66 7.02
N SER A 487 -10.28 16.26 8.00
CA SER A 487 -8.85 16.02 7.78
C SER A 487 -8.68 14.82 6.84
N GLY A 488 -7.76 14.94 5.88
CA GLY A 488 -7.55 13.90 4.88
C GLY A 488 -7.11 12.60 5.51
N VAL A 489 -6.13 12.66 6.44
CA VAL A 489 -5.71 11.47 7.18
C VAL A 489 -6.85 10.84 7.96
N GLU A 490 -7.68 11.62 8.66
CA GLU A 490 -8.74 11.03 9.49
C GLU A 490 -9.80 10.32 8.64
N ALA A 491 -10.16 10.89 7.49
CA ALA A 491 -11.07 10.23 6.55
C ALA A 491 -10.45 8.96 5.97
N MET A 492 -9.16 8.99 5.62
CA MET A 492 -8.46 7.82 5.12
C MET A 492 -8.39 6.72 6.19
N LEU A 493 -8.07 7.05 7.44
CA LEU A 493 -8.03 6.07 8.53
C LEU A 493 -9.43 5.47 8.81
N ASP A 494 -10.50 6.25 8.66
CA ASP A 494 -11.87 5.74 8.76
C ASP A 494 -12.24 4.83 7.58
N LEU A 495 -11.90 5.23 6.35
CA LEU A 495 -12.14 4.45 5.13
C LEU A 495 -11.44 3.09 5.15
N LEU A 496 -10.22 3.06 5.70
CA LEU A 496 -9.37 1.87 5.76
C LEU A 496 -9.66 0.98 6.99
N ASP A 497 -10.65 1.35 7.82
CA ASP A 497 -10.95 0.66 9.09
C ASP A 497 -9.70 0.49 9.98
N PHE A 498 -8.88 1.55 10.04
CA PHE A 498 -7.56 1.54 10.66
C PHE A 498 -7.59 1.08 12.12
N ASP A 499 -8.63 1.48 12.86
CA ASP A 499 -8.79 1.10 14.27
C ASP A 499 -8.88 -0.43 14.44
N ASN A 500 -9.45 -1.17 13.49
CA ASN A 500 -9.45 -2.63 13.54
C ASN A 500 -8.10 -3.22 13.12
N LEU A 501 -7.44 -2.63 12.11
CA LEU A 501 -6.14 -3.10 11.61
C LEU A 501 -5.02 -3.02 12.65
N ILE A 502 -5.08 -2.06 13.57
CA ILE A 502 -4.04 -1.88 14.60
C ILE A 502 -4.27 -2.66 15.89
N ARG A 503 -5.39 -3.38 16.01
CA ARG A 503 -5.83 -3.99 17.28
C ARG A 503 -4.77 -4.90 17.89
N ASP A 504 -4.13 -5.71 17.06
CA ASP A 504 -3.14 -6.70 17.48
C ASP A 504 -1.70 -6.20 17.31
N ALA A 505 -1.49 -4.95 16.88
CA ALA A 505 -0.17 -4.41 16.66
C ALA A 505 0.62 -4.23 17.97
N ASP A 506 1.88 -4.62 17.96
CA ASP A 506 2.86 -4.35 19.02
C ASP A 506 3.56 -2.99 18.81
N LEU A 507 3.65 -2.53 17.57
CA LEU A 507 4.24 -1.26 17.19
C LEU A 507 3.58 -0.68 15.94
N ILE A 508 3.28 0.62 15.97
CA ILE A 508 2.88 1.38 14.79
C ILE A 508 4.08 2.20 14.33
N ILE A 509 4.44 2.08 13.06
CA ILE A 509 5.45 2.91 12.41
C ILE A 509 4.74 3.82 11.41
N THR A 510 4.95 5.13 11.53
CA THR A 510 4.47 6.12 10.57
C THR A 510 5.64 6.95 10.05
N GLY A 511 5.42 7.76 9.04
CA GLY A 511 6.50 8.50 8.40
C GLY A 511 6.02 9.68 7.56
N GLU A 512 6.90 10.68 7.43
CA GLU A 512 6.75 11.77 6.47
C GLU A 512 8.12 12.38 6.11
N GLY A 513 8.12 13.19 5.04
CA GLY A 513 9.33 13.88 4.56
C GLY A 513 9.90 14.91 5.55
N ALA A 514 9.05 15.72 6.18
CA ALA A 514 9.47 16.79 7.08
C ALA A 514 8.55 16.89 8.29
N VAL A 515 9.08 16.55 9.48
CA VAL A 515 8.34 16.64 10.74
C VAL A 515 8.55 18.02 11.35
N ASP A 516 7.52 18.87 11.33
CA ASP A 516 7.57 20.24 11.82
C ASP A 516 6.31 20.64 12.62
N GLY A 517 6.13 21.94 12.87
CA GLY A 517 4.97 22.46 13.59
C GLY A 517 3.64 22.15 12.89
N GLN A 518 3.62 22.05 11.55
CA GLN A 518 2.41 21.70 10.80
C GLN A 518 2.05 20.23 10.97
N THR A 519 3.05 19.35 11.11
CA THR A 519 2.80 17.94 11.47
C THR A 519 1.94 17.85 12.73
N ALA A 520 2.29 18.62 13.76
CA ALA A 520 1.59 18.65 15.04
C ALA A 520 0.15 19.20 14.95
N GLU A 521 -0.18 19.90 13.86
CA GLU A 521 -1.50 20.48 13.61
C GLU A 521 -2.50 19.50 12.97
N GLY A 522 -2.07 18.30 12.58
CA GLY A 522 -2.98 17.21 12.20
C GLY A 522 -2.66 16.48 10.90
N LYS A 523 -1.41 16.48 10.44
CA LYS A 523 -0.99 15.67 9.28
C LYS A 523 -0.99 14.17 9.60
N ALA A 524 -0.74 13.37 8.57
CA ALA A 524 -0.78 11.92 8.59
C ALA A 524 -0.13 11.27 9.84
N PRO A 525 1.13 11.57 10.22
CA PRO A 525 1.75 10.97 11.41
C PRO A 525 1.00 11.19 12.71
N VAL A 526 0.43 12.38 12.90
CA VAL A 526 -0.31 12.73 14.12
C VAL A 526 -1.71 12.13 14.12
N GLY A 527 -2.37 12.02 12.97
CA GLY A 527 -3.62 11.28 12.83
C GLY A 527 -3.44 9.81 13.24
N VAL A 528 -2.40 9.16 12.70
CA VAL A 528 -2.01 7.78 13.06
C VAL A 528 -1.72 7.66 14.55
N ALA A 529 -0.86 8.54 15.08
CA ALA A 529 -0.48 8.51 16.49
C ALA A 529 -1.70 8.65 17.41
N ARG A 530 -2.61 9.57 17.09
CA ARG A 530 -3.83 9.81 17.86
C ARG A 530 -4.74 8.59 17.89
N ARG A 531 -4.95 7.91 16.75
CA ARG A 531 -5.75 6.67 16.67
C ARG A 531 -5.07 5.54 17.43
N ALA A 532 -3.77 5.34 17.23
CA ALA A 532 -2.97 4.35 17.93
C ALA A 532 -3.05 4.49 19.47
N LYS A 533 -2.99 5.73 19.98
CA LYS A 533 -3.07 6.00 21.42
C LYS A 533 -4.42 5.72 22.06
N ARG A 534 -5.52 5.70 21.30
CA ARG A 534 -6.82 5.26 21.83
C ARG A 534 -6.81 3.78 22.23
N GLN A 535 -5.91 3.00 21.64
CA GLN A 535 -5.73 1.57 21.92
C GLN A 535 -4.40 1.28 22.62
N HIS A 536 -3.78 2.31 23.21
CA HIS A 536 -2.52 2.21 23.95
C HIS A 536 -1.35 1.59 23.15
N LYS A 537 -1.33 1.79 21.82
CA LYS A 537 -0.25 1.28 20.98
C LYS A 537 0.96 2.23 20.96
N PRO A 538 2.20 1.72 20.93
CA PRO A 538 3.39 2.55 20.76
C PRO A 538 3.56 2.97 19.29
N VAL A 539 4.13 4.15 19.08
CA VAL A 539 4.21 4.84 17.77
C VAL A 539 5.62 5.36 17.54
N ALA A 540 6.26 4.87 16.49
CA ALA A 540 7.52 5.40 15.97
C ALA A 540 7.26 6.22 14.70
N LEU A 541 7.74 7.46 14.67
CA LEU A 541 7.66 8.35 13.52
C LEU A 541 9.02 8.44 12.81
N ILE A 542 9.09 7.98 11.57
CA ILE A 542 10.26 8.12 10.71
C ILE A 542 10.21 9.45 9.97
N ALA A 543 11.21 10.31 10.23
CA ALA A 543 11.31 11.65 9.67
C ALA A 543 12.51 11.74 8.72
N ALA A 544 12.32 12.09 7.44
CA ALA A 544 13.49 12.37 6.59
C ALA A 544 14.21 13.65 7.00
N SER A 545 13.45 14.66 7.43
CA SER A 545 13.95 15.86 8.09
C SER A 545 13.03 16.22 9.25
N ARG A 546 13.51 17.04 10.19
CA ARG A 546 12.72 17.45 11.35
C ARG A 546 13.08 18.85 11.84
N ALA A 547 12.11 19.51 12.47
CA ALA A 547 12.35 20.73 13.25
C ALA A 547 13.24 20.46 14.47
N TYR A 548 13.85 21.52 15.00
CA TYR A 548 14.67 21.43 16.23
C TYR A 548 13.83 20.97 17.43
N GLU A 549 12.67 21.59 17.61
CA GLU A 549 11.73 21.32 18.70
C GLU A 549 10.63 20.36 18.22
N LEU A 550 10.43 19.26 18.96
CA LEU A 550 9.46 18.21 18.64
C LEU A 550 8.39 18.02 19.72
N ASP A 551 8.45 18.79 20.80
CA ASP A 551 7.49 18.73 21.91
C ASP A 551 6.02 18.74 21.44
N PRO A 552 5.62 19.56 20.45
CA PRO A 552 4.26 19.51 19.92
C PRO A 552 3.88 18.15 19.32
N VAL A 553 4.80 17.47 18.66
CA VAL A 553 4.58 16.16 18.03
C VAL A 553 4.50 15.06 19.08
N TYR A 554 5.38 15.06 20.08
CA TYR A 554 5.32 14.11 21.20
C TYR A 554 4.03 14.25 22.00
N LYS A 555 3.58 15.49 22.27
CA LYS A 555 2.28 15.77 22.95
C LYS A 555 1.08 15.23 22.18
N ARG A 556 1.22 14.91 20.89
CA ARG A 556 0.18 14.33 20.05
C ARG A 556 0.18 12.80 20.01
N GLY A 557 1.09 12.15 20.74
CA GLY A 557 1.08 10.70 20.93
C GLY A 557 2.15 9.94 20.14
N VAL A 558 3.11 10.61 19.51
CA VAL A 558 4.32 9.96 19.01
C VAL A 558 5.21 9.62 20.22
N ASP A 559 5.77 8.41 20.30
CA ASP A 559 6.66 8.02 21.40
C ASP A 559 8.14 8.23 21.05
N VAL A 560 8.50 8.03 19.78
CA VAL A 560 9.86 8.22 19.30
C VAL A 560 9.88 8.76 17.88
N VAL A 561 10.79 9.71 17.62
CA VAL A 561 11.09 10.20 16.27
C VAL A 561 12.44 9.64 15.83
N VAL A 562 12.45 8.89 14.72
CA VAL A 562 13.65 8.31 14.11
C VAL A 562 13.98 9.10 12.85
N THR A 563 15.15 9.74 12.81
CA THR A 563 15.60 10.45 11.61
C THR A 563 16.14 9.46 10.56
N ALA A 564 15.65 9.53 9.33
CA ALA A 564 16.04 8.58 8.28
C ALA A 564 17.45 8.84 7.71
N LEU A 565 17.95 10.07 7.78
CA LEU A 565 19.27 10.43 7.27
C LEU A 565 20.38 9.72 8.05
N ARG A 566 21.14 8.87 7.35
CA ARG A 566 22.22 8.06 7.94
C ARG A 566 23.53 8.81 8.16
N ARG A 567 23.71 9.92 7.43
CA ARG A 567 24.89 10.80 7.47
C ARG A 567 24.56 12.15 6.81
N PRO A 568 25.34 13.21 7.07
CA PRO A 568 25.20 14.46 6.34
C PRO A 568 25.32 14.24 4.82
N MET A 569 24.37 14.80 4.06
CA MET A 569 24.37 14.76 2.60
C MET A 569 23.60 15.95 2.01
N PRO A 570 23.89 16.37 0.77
CA PRO A 570 23.10 17.35 0.05
C PRO A 570 21.64 16.93 -0.14
N LEU A 571 20.71 17.89 -0.17
CA LEU A 571 19.26 17.65 -0.26
C LEU A 571 18.88 16.94 -1.56
N ASP A 572 19.42 17.37 -2.69
CA ASP A 572 19.21 16.76 -4.01
C ASP A 572 19.57 15.27 -4.00
N ARG A 573 20.69 14.91 -3.35
CA ARG A 573 21.08 13.52 -3.15
C ARG A 573 20.15 12.79 -2.19
N ALA A 574 19.77 13.42 -1.07
CA ALA A 574 18.87 12.82 -0.09
C ALA A 574 17.50 12.49 -0.70
N MET A 575 17.02 13.28 -1.66
CA MET A 575 15.75 13.09 -2.35
C MET A 575 15.83 12.07 -3.50
N GLN A 576 17.01 11.56 -3.87
CA GLN A 576 17.09 10.52 -4.88
C GLN A 576 16.43 9.23 -4.37
N PRO A 577 15.49 8.61 -5.11
CA PRO A 577 14.75 7.42 -4.65
C PRO A 577 15.66 6.29 -4.14
N ARG A 578 16.83 6.11 -4.78
CA ARG A 578 17.82 5.12 -4.35
C ARG A 578 18.40 5.41 -2.96
N GLU A 579 18.71 6.66 -2.64
CA GLU A 579 19.25 7.05 -1.34
C GLU A 579 18.14 7.06 -0.27
N THR A 580 16.95 7.57 -0.60
CA THR A 580 15.75 7.51 0.25
C THR A 580 15.43 6.08 0.65
N ARG A 581 15.46 5.14 -0.30
CA ARG A 581 15.31 3.70 -0.01
C ARG A 581 16.28 3.23 1.05
N HIS A 582 17.58 3.49 0.89
CA HIS A 582 18.55 3.02 1.87
C HIS A 582 18.38 3.68 3.24
N ASN A 583 18.01 4.96 3.26
CA ASN A 583 17.74 5.72 4.48
C ASN A 583 16.52 5.16 5.23
N LEU A 584 15.40 4.95 4.53
CA LEU A 584 14.17 4.39 5.11
C LEU A 584 14.32 2.94 5.57
N VAL A 585 15.10 2.10 4.86
CA VAL A 585 15.43 0.75 5.33
C VAL A 585 16.19 0.80 6.67
N CYS A 586 17.20 1.67 6.80
CA CYS A 586 17.92 1.79 8.07
C CYS A 586 17.08 2.42 9.19
N ALA A 587 16.18 3.34 8.84
CA ALA A 587 15.24 3.94 9.79
C ALA A 587 14.24 2.89 10.32
N GLY A 588 13.69 2.06 9.43
CA GLY A 588 12.80 0.95 9.82
C GLY A 588 13.50 -0.07 10.71
N GLU A 589 14.76 -0.42 10.41
CA GLU A 589 15.58 -1.26 11.28
C GLU A 589 15.77 -0.62 12.68
N THR A 590 16.03 0.69 12.73
CA THR A 590 16.22 1.42 13.99
C THR A 590 14.93 1.47 14.81
N ALA A 591 13.78 1.74 14.17
CA ALA A 591 12.47 1.71 14.81
C ALA A 591 12.15 0.32 15.38
N ALA A 592 12.42 -0.75 14.63
CA ALA A 592 12.25 -2.12 15.11
C ALA A 592 13.19 -2.45 16.28
N ARG A 593 14.46 -2.02 16.24
CA ARG A 593 15.39 -2.20 17.38
C ARG A 593 14.93 -1.46 18.62
N ALA A 594 14.27 -0.31 18.49
CA ALA A 594 13.74 0.41 19.65
C ALA A 594 12.69 -0.42 20.43
N LEU A 595 11.94 -1.30 19.75
CA LEU A 595 11.02 -2.23 20.41
C LEU A 595 11.73 -3.20 21.36
N LEU A 596 12.97 -3.59 21.05
CA LEU A 596 13.78 -4.48 21.90
C LEU A 596 14.20 -3.82 23.22
N LEU A 597 14.20 -2.48 23.31
CA LEU A 597 14.54 -1.78 24.56
C LEU A 597 13.43 -1.89 25.62
N GLY A 598 12.19 -2.16 25.18
CA GLY A 598 11.03 -2.29 26.06
C GLY A 598 10.58 -3.73 26.32
N ARG A 599 11.30 -4.72 25.79
CA ARG A 599 11.03 -6.16 25.95
C ARG A 599 11.92 -6.80 26.99
#